data_AF-A0A6A3HDS0-F1
#
_entry.id   AF-A0A6A3HDS0-F1
#
_cell.length_a   1.000
_cell.length_b   1.000
_cell.length_c   1.000
_cell.angle_alpha   90.00
_cell.angle_beta   90.00
_cell.angle_gamma   90.00
#
_symmetry.space_group_name_H-M   'P 1'
#
loop_
_entity.id
_entity.type
_entity.pdbx_description
1 polymer ?
#
loop_
_entity_poly.entity_id
_entity_poly.type
_entity_poly.pdbx_seq_one_letter_code
_entity_poly.pdbx_strand_id
1 'polypeptide(L)'
;MSSRAAATMDADGDVEMTVPAPVYELIAAPKLSSWSHDELVKWSRERIQYEEKIRQRCSVTGEDYASVVSAGNERLERSFPKER
;
A
#
# COMPACT_ATOMS: atom_id res chain seq x y z
N MET A 1 0.47 13.23 15.41
CA MET A 1 0.42 12.69 16.78
C MET A 1 0.46 11.18 16.66
N SER A 2 1.61 10.56 17.00
CA SER A 2 1.79 9.11 16.91
C SER A 2 1.08 8.46 18.09
N SER A 3 0.03 7.70 17.81
CA SER A 3 -0.82 7.05 18.81
C SER A 3 -0.01 5.98 19.54
N ARG A 4 0.46 6.29 20.76
CA ARG A 4 1.09 5.29 21.63
C ARG A 4 -0.01 4.38 22.16
N ALA A 5 0.04 3.09 21.80
CA ALA A 5 -0.87 2.09 22.35
C ALA A 5 -0.85 2.17 23.89
N ALA A 6 -2.00 2.43 24.49
CA ALA A 6 -2.16 2.47 25.94
C ALA A 6 -2.30 1.03 26.43
N ALA A 7 -1.18 0.41 26.81
CA ALA A 7 -1.20 -0.86 27.52
C ALA A 7 -1.69 -0.60 28.96
N THR A 8 -2.84 -1.16 29.32
CA THR A 8 -3.35 -1.20 30.69
C THR A 8 -2.94 -2.55 31.29
N MET A 9 -2.36 -2.54 32.49
CA MET A 9 -2.04 -3.77 33.22
C MET A 9 -3.26 -4.22 34.02
N ASP A 10 -3.54 -5.51 34.03
CA ASP A 10 -4.59 -6.08 34.87
C ASP A 10 -4.12 -6.22 36.33
N ALA A 11 -5.01 -6.70 37.20
CA ALA A 11 -4.74 -6.84 38.64
C ALA A 11 -3.67 -7.89 38.97
N ASP A 12 -3.42 -8.84 38.06
CA ASP A 12 -2.41 -9.89 38.18
C ASP A 12 -1.06 -9.45 37.57
N GLY A 13 -1.01 -8.25 36.99
CA GLY A 13 0.17 -7.65 36.38
C GLY A 13 0.43 -8.13 34.95
N ASP A 14 -0.55 -8.79 34.32
CA ASP A 14 -0.48 -9.12 32.90
C ASP A 14 -0.82 -7.89 32.05
N VAL A 15 -0.23 -7.81 30.88
CA VAL A 15 -0.44 -6.71 29.94
C VAL A 15 -1.66 -7.02 29.09
N GLU A 16 -2.75 -6.27 29.31
CA GLU A 16 -3.92 -6.36 28.45
C GLU A 16 -3.64 -5.64 27.11
N MET A 17 -3.23 -6.42 26.11
CA MET A 17 -3.03 -5.92 24.74
C MET A 17 -4.40 -5.75 24.06
N THR A 18 -5.06 -4.62 24.31
CA THR A 18 -6.36 -4.28 23.70
C THR A 18 -6.27 -3.97 22.20
N VAL A 19 -5.06 -3.83 21.65
CA VAL A 19 -4.84 -3.55 20.23
C VAL A 19 -4.36 -4.81 19.52
N PRO A 20 -5.13 -5.39 18.58
CA PRO A 20 -4.66 -6.52 17.79
C PRO A 20 -3.40 -6.13 17.01
N ALA A 21 -2.43 -7.05 16.94
CA ALA A 21 -1.19 -6.82 16.23
C ALA A 21 -1.47 -6.37 14.78
N PRO A 22 -0.77 -5.34 14.27
CA PRO A 22 -1.04 -4.82 12.94
C PRO A 22 -0.75 -5.88 11.87
N VAL A 23 -1.74 -6.22 11.07
CA VAL A 23 -1.60 -7.12 9.91
C VAL A 23 -0.96 -6.32 8.77
N TYR A 24 0.27 -6.65 8.40
CA TYR A 24 0.97 -6.03 7.27
C TYR A 24 0.66 -6.81 5.98
N GLU A 25 -0.37 -6.39 5.25
CA GLU A 25 -0.57 -6.86 3.88
C GLU A 25 0.40 -6.14 2.92
N LEU A 26 1.17 -6.93 2.16
CA LEU A 26 2.03 -6.41 1.11
C LEU A 26 1.17 -6.00 -0.11
N ILE A 27 0.89 -4.71 -0.22
CA ILE A 27 0.20 -4.13 -1.37
C ILE A 27 1.22 -3.88 -2.48
N ALA A 28 1.26 -4.75 -3.49
CA ALA A 28 2.21 -4.66 -4.61
C ALA A 28 1.62 -3.89 -5.79
N ALA A 29 2.44 -3.06 -6.45
CA ALA A 29 2.05 -2.39 -7.69
C ALA A 29 1.79 -3.42 -8.80
N PRO A 30 0.68 -3.31 -9.56
CA PRO A 30 0.39 -4.22 -10.65
C PRO A 30 1.41 -4.03 -11.77
N LYS A 31 1.80 -5.15 -12.37
CA LYS A 31 2.79 -5.20 -13.45
C LYS A 31 2.06 -5.25 -14.78
N LEU A 32 2.48 -4.42 -15.72
CA LEU A 32 2.00 -4.51 -17.08
C LEU A 32 2.73 -5.67 -17.79
N SER A 33 1.99 -6.66 -18.27
CA SER A 33 2.56 -7.87 -18.89
C SER A 33 2.80 -7.70 -20.40
N SER A 34 1.91 -6.97 -21.07
CA SER A 34 1.99 -6.63 -22.50
C SER A 34 1.26 -5.31 -22.78
N TRP A 35 1.51 -4.74 -23.95
CA TRP A 35 0.87 -3.51 -24.44
C TRP A 35 -0.41 -3.77 -25.24
N SER A 36 -0.99 -4.97 -25.14
CA SER A 36 -2.28 -5.26 -25.76
C SER A 36 -3.39 -4.46 -25.09
N HIS A 37 -4.46 -4.18 -25.84
CA HIS A 37 -5.60 -3.44 -25.32
C HIS A 37 -6.17 -4.07 -24.03
N ASP A 38 -6.33 -5.39 -24.03
CA ASP A 38 -6.88 -6.13 -22.90
C ASP A 38 -6.01 -6.04 -21.64
N GLU A 39 -4.68 -6.16 -21.80
CA GLU A 39 -3.76 -6.06 -20.66
C GLU A 39 -3.66 -4.62 -20.12
N LEU A 40 -3.79 -3.60 -20.97
CA LEU A 40 -3.86 -2.20 -20.53
C LEU A 40 -5.14 -1.91 -19.75
N VAL A 41 -6.29 -2.41 -20.24
CA VAL A 41 -7.58 -2.26 -19.54
C VAL A 41 -7.54 -2.97 -18.19
N LYS A 42 -6.99 -4.19 -18.15
CA LYS A 42 -6.81 -4.95 -16.91
C LYS A 42 -5.89 -4.22 -15.93
N TRP A 43 -4.72 -3.78 -16.40
CA TRP A 43 -3.75 -3.05 -15.58
C TRP A 43 -4.35 -1.75 -15.01
N SER A 44 -5.11 -1.01 -15.81
CA SER A 44 -5.79 0.21 -15.36
C SER A 44 -6.75 -0.06 -14.20
N ARG A 45 -7.54 -1.13 -14.27
CA ARG A 45 -8.46 -1.53 -13.18
C ARG A 45 -7.69 -1.95 -11.93
N GLU A 46 -6.64 -2.75 -12.09
CA GLU A 46 -5.78 -3.18 -10.98
C GLU A 46 -5.07 -2.00 -10.32
N ARG A 47 -4.67 -0.98 -11.10
CA ARG A 47 -4.05 0.25 -10.59
C ARG A 47 -5.00 1.06 -9.72
N ILE A 48 -6.26 1.20 -10.10
CA ILE A 48 -7.26 1.91 -9.30
C ILE A 48 -7.40 1.21 -7.93
N GLN A 49 -7.47 -0.12 -7.92
CA GLN A 49 -7.56 -0.89 -6.67
C GLN A 49 -6.29 -0.79 -5.82
N TYR A 50 -5.13 -0.83 -6.45
CA TYR A 50 -3.84 -0.64 -5.78
C TYR A 50 -3.77 0.73 -5.08
N GLU A 51 -4.11 1.81 -5.79
CA GLU A 51 -4.07 3.17 -5.25
C GLU A 51 -5.04 3.35 -4.09
N GLU A 52 -6.24 2.77 -4.15
CA GLU A 52 -7.20 2.79 -3.04
C GLU A 52 -6.64 2.10 -1.79
N LYS A 53 -6.05 0.91 -1.95
CA LYS A 53 -5.42 0.18 -0.83
C LYS A 53 -4.24 0.95 -0.24
N ILE A 54 -3.42 1.60 -1.06
CA ILE A 54 -2.31 2.43 -0.59
C ILE A 54 -2.82 3.66 0.16
N ARG A 55 -3.89 4.32 -0.30
CA ARG A 55 -4.51 5.44 0.44
C ARG A 55 -5.00 5.01 1.82
N GLN A 56 -5.69 3.87 1.89
CA GLN A 56 -6.15 3.32 3.16
C GLN A 56 -4.98 3.03 4.10
N ARG A 57 -3.91 2.40 3.60
CA ARG A 57 -2.69 2.15 4.39
C ARG A 57 -2.07 3.46 4.87
N CYS A 58 -1.84 4.42 3.97
CA CYS A 58 -1.27 5.73 4.30
C CYS A 58 -2.11 6.47 5.35
N SER A 59 -3.44 6.32 5.33
CA SER A 59 -4.33 6.88 6.37
C SER A 59 -4.10 6.27 7.75
N VAL A 60 -3.64 5.01 7.83
CA VAL A 60 -3.39 4.29 9.08
C VAL A 60 -1.95 4.47 9.56
N THR A 61 -0.98 4.44 8.63
CA THR A 61 0.46 4.52 8.94
C THR A 61 0.99 5.95 9.02
N GLY A 62 0.28 6.91 8.43
CA GLY A 62 0.75 8.29 8.27
C GLY A 62 1.85 8.47 7.22
N GLU A 63 2.09 7.45 6.38
CA GLU A 63 3.03 7.52 5.25
C GLU A 63 2.51 8.47 4.17
N ASP A 64 3.40 9.22 3.52
CA ASP A 64 3.02 10.09 2.40
C ASP A 64 2.64 9.27 1.15
N TYR A 65 1.41 9.45 0.68
CA TYR A 65 0.88 8.74 -0.48
C TYR A 65 1.71 8.98 -1.75
N ALA A 66 2.14 10.21 -2.00
CA ALA A 66 2.87 10.56 -3.21
C ALA A 66 4.25 9.87 -3.26
N SER A 67 4.93 9.79 -2.13
CA SER A 67 6.17 9.04 -1.96
C SER A 67 6.00 7.55 -2.28
N VAL A 68 4.93 6.92 -1.77
CA VAL A 68 4.69 5.48 -1.97
C VAL A 68 4.31 5.15 -3.43
N VAL A 69 3.51 5.99 -4.07
CA VAL A 69 3.04 5.75 -5.45
C VAL A 69 4.10 6.09 -6.50
N SER A 70 4.90 7.14 -6.28
CA SER A 70 5.95 7.56 -7.23
C SER A 70 7.01 6.47 -7.47
N ALA A 71 7.40 5.73 -6.43
CA ALA A 71 8.30 4.58 -6.56
C ALA A 71 7.74 3.45 -7.46
N GLY A 72 6.41 3.27 -7.44
CA GLY A 72 5.73 2.30 -8.32
C GLY A 72 5.68 2.76 -9.78
N ASN A 73 5.56 4.07 -10.01
CA ASN A 73 5.46 4.66 -11.34
C ASN A 73 6.80 4.65 -12.08
N GLU A 74 7.93 4.86 -11.39
CA GLU A 74 9.27 4.80 -12.02
C GLU A 74 9.54 3.43 -12.67
N ARG A 75 9.01 2.35 -12.08
CA ARG A 75 9.13 0.99 -12.64
C ARG A 75 8.27 0.79 -13.89
N LEU A 76 7.13 1.48 -13.98
CA LEU A 76 6.27 1.47 -15.15
C LEU A 76 6.92 2.25 -16.30
N GLU A 77 7.46 3.45 -16.03
CA GLU A 77 8.15 4.32 -17.00
C GLU A 77 9.32 3.63 -17.71
N ARG A 78 10.05 2.73 -17.03
CA ARG A 78 11.09 1.89 -17.66
C ARG A 78 10.55 0.82 -18.60
N SER A 79 9.27 0.45 -18.45
CA SER A 79 8.62 -0.55 -19.29
C SER A 79 7.97 0.08 -20.54
N PHE A 80 7.85 1.41 -20.59
CA PHE A 80 7.42 2.12 -21.80
C PHE A 80 8.47 1.94 -22.89
N PRO A 81 8.10 1.40 -24.08
CA PRO A 81 8.98 1.45 -25.23
C PRO A 81 9.28 2.91 -25.55
N LYS A 82 10.56 3.31 -25.48
CA LYS A 82 11.00 4.61 -25.97
C LYS A 82 10.97 4.53 -27.50
N GLU A 83 9.93 5.11 -28.10
CA GLU A 83 9.91 5.40 -29.53
C GLU A 83 11.19 6.21 -29.87
N ARG A 84 11.96 5.77 -30.87
CA ARG A 84 13.16 6.45 -31.35
C ARG A 84 12.81 7.29 -32.58
#